data_AF-A0A5J4NG50-F1
#
_entry.id   AF-A0A5J4NG50-F1
#
_cell.length_a   1.000
_cell.length_b   1.000
_cell.length_c   1.000
_cell.angle_alpha   90.00
_cell.angle_beta   90.00
_cell.angle_gamma   90.00
#
_symmetry.space_group_name_H-M   'P 1'
#
loop_
_entity.id
_entity.type
_entity.pdbx_description
1 polymer ?
#
loop_
_entity_poly.entity_id
_entity_poly.type
_entity_poly.pdbx_seq_one_letter_code
_entity_poly.pdbx_strand_id
1 'polypeptide(L)'
;MDCVQTFFIITIYLCFSGIGGQSDVLKTLSHGGRVRGTHKRVDADGKAVELDVFLGIPYAIPPIGSRRFAPPERHTGWSGVKNTTKPPPTCWQYLPTDFELNNAAARMWTNNTQMSEDCLYLNVWAPAQKSPVDGSLLPVMVWIYGGGYTTGTSTLDVYDGTILAATQNVIVVSMQYRLGAFGFLRLDPTVGERTSSMRSGLQNAHSIALGNQGLFDQILALEWVHDNIQQFGGSSQEITLFGESSGSVSVSILWLSPLAQRYFKRAILQSGSVLARWALNTLEEAHQRGSEVSQSKGCVVRN
;
A
#
# COMPACT_ATOMS: atom_id res chain seq x y z
N MET A 1 -54.01 -56.67 31.74
CA MET A 1 -52.73 -56.49 31.02
C MET A 1 -53.01 -55.45 29.95
N ASP A 2 -52.99 -54.19 30.35
CA ASP A 2 -53.37 -53.07 29.49
C ASP A 2 -52.10 -52.43 28.94
N CYS A 3 -51.90 -52.56 27.64
CA CYS A 3 -50.75 -52.02 26.93
C CYS A 3 -51.09 -50.59 26.49
N VAL A 4 -50.65 -49.59 27.27
CA VAL A 4 -50.76 -48.18 26.91
C VAL A 4 -49.67 -47.85 25.89
N GLN A 5 -50.04 -47.61 24.63
CA GLN A 5 -49.13 -47.08 23.60
C GLN A 5 -48.93 -45.58 23.82
N THR A 6 -47.77 -45.19 24.34
CA THR A 6 -47.33 -43.80 24.42
C THR A 6 -46.80 -43.36 23.05
N PHE A 7 -47.50 -42.46 22.36
CA PHE A 7 -47.00 -41.80 21.16
C PHE A 7 -46.09 -40.63 21.55
N PHE A 8 -44.80 -40.71 21.20
CA PHE A 8 -43.87 -39.58 21.28
C PHE A 8 -44.01 -38.70 20.03
N ILE A 9 -44.52 -37.49 20.19
CA ILE A 9 -44.49 -36.45 19.16
C ILE A 9 -43.10 -35.80 19.20
N ILE A 10 -42.25 -36.12 18.23
CA ILE A 10 -40.96 -35.45 18.03
C ILE A 10 -41.21 -34.18 17.22
N THR A 11 -41.28 -33.04 17.89
CA THR A 11 -41.32 -31.72 17.24
C THR A 11 -39.92 -31.37 16.73
N ILE A 12 -39.67 -31.55 15.43
CA ILE A 12 -38.43 -31.13 14.78
C ILE A 12 -38.46 -29.60 14.66
N TYR A 13 -37.68 -28.92 15.51
CA TYR A 13 -37.37 -27.51 15.31
C TYR A 13 -36.39 -27.38 14.14
N LEU A 14 -36.91 -27.05 12.95
CA LEU A 14 -36.11 -26.58 11.83
C LEU A 14 -35.52 -25.22 12.20
N CYS A 15 -34.32 -25.23 12.76
CA CYS A 15 -33.51 -24.04 12.91
C CYS A 15 -33.07 -23.61 11.51
N PHE A 16 -33.80 -22.68 10.89
CA PHE A 16 -33.31 -21.94 9.74
C PHE A 16 -32.17 -21.05 10.24
N SER A 17 -30.95 -21.59 10.28
CA SER A 17 -29.76 -20.78 10.18
C SER A 17 -29.81 -20.11 8.82
N GLY A 18 -30.35 -18.89 8.80
CA GLY A 18 -30.22 -18.01 7.66
C GLY A 18 -28.73 -17.95 7.33
N ILE A 19 -28.36 -18.51 6.19
CA ILE A 19 -27.09 -18.20 5.54
C ILE A 19 -27.28 -16.74 5.12
N GLY A 20 -27.01 -15.83 6.05
CA GLY A 20 -26.80 -14.43 5.74
C GLY A 20 -25.57 -14.41 4.86
N GLY A 21 -25.77 -14.55 3.54
CA GLY A 21 -24.72 -14.34 2.57
C GLY A 21 -24.19 -12.95 2.82
N GLN A 22 -23.01 -12.87 3.43
CA GLN A 22 -22.29 -11.62 3.57
C GLN A 22 -22.13 -11.10 2.14
N SER A 23 -22.85 -10.03 1.79
CA SER A 23 -22.86 -9.52 0.43
C SER A 23 -21.42 -9.22 0.03
N ASP A 24 -20.93 -9.86 -1.02
CA ASP A 24 -19.56 -9.67 -1.51
C ASP A 24 -19.31 -8.17 -1.73
N VAL A 25 -18.35 -7.59 -1.02
CA VAL A 25 -17.96 -6.19 -1.21
C VAL A 25 -17.09 -6.10 -2.46
N LEU A 26 -17.71 -5.85 -3.61
CA LEU A 26 -17.05 -5.79 -4.91
C LEU A 26 -16.87 -4.36 -5.40
N LYS A 27 -15.67 -4.05 -5.92
CA LYS A 27 -15.37 -2.78 -6.60
C LYS A 27 -14.74 -3.06 -7.95
N THR A 28 -15.14 -2.28 -8.95
CA THR A 28 -14.56 -2.31 -10.30
C THR A 28 -13.65 -1.10 -10.45
N LEU A 29 -12.39 -1.35 -10.76
CA LEU A 29 -11.34 -0.33 -10.96
C LEU A 29 -11.44 0.29 -12.36
N SER A 30 -10.80 1.44 -12.55
CA SER A 30 -10.83 2.23 -13.79
C SER A 30 -10.36 1.45 -15.03
N HIS A 31 -9.42 0.52 -14.86
CA HIS A 31 -8.93 -0.38 -15.91
C HIS A 31 -9.80 -1.67 -16.06
N GLY A 32 -10.99 -1.72 -15.45
CA GLY A 32 -11.95 -2.83 -15.55
C GLY A 32 -11.68 -4.04 -14.65
N GLY A 33 -10.58 -4.06 -13.90
CA GLY A 33 -10.29 -5.15 -12.95
C GLY A 33 -11.20 -5.06 -11.73
N ARG A 34 -11.59 -6.20 -11.16
CA ARG A 34 -12.45 -6.25 -9.97
C ARG A 34 -11.71 -6.74 -8.74
N VAL A 35 -12.04 -6.16 -7.59
CA VAL A 35 -11.52 -6.53 -6.26
C VAL A 35 -12.66 -6.87 -5.30
N ARG A 36 -12.41 -7.85 -4.42
CA ARG A 36 -13.32 -8.27 -3.34
C ARG A 36 -12.70 -7.91 -1.98
N GLY A 37 -13.37 -7.05 -1.23
CA GLY A 37 -13.04 -6.71 0.15
C GLY A 37 -13.86 -7.48 1.17
N THR A 38 -13.79 -7.06 2.43
CA THR A 38 -14.61 -7.54 3.55
C THR A 38 -15.43 -6.41 4.13
N HIS A 39 -16.59 -6.76 4.70
CA HIS A 39 -17.36 -5.85 5.55
C HIS A 39 -16.92 -6.04 7.00
N LYS A 40 -16.64 -4.95 7.71
CA LYS A 40 -16.15 -4.95 9.10
C LYS A 40 -16.97 -3.97 9.94
N ARG A 41 -17.62 -4.47 10.97
CA ARG A 41 -18.26 -3.65 12.02
C ARG A 41 -17.23 -3.27 13.09
N VAL A 42 -17.19 -2.00 13.43
CA VAL A 42 -16.22 -1.41 14.36
C VAL A 42 -16.97 -0.61 15.40
N ASP A 43 -16.58 -0.72 16.68
CA ASP A 43 -17.00 0.23 17.70
C ASP A 43 -16.00 1.40 17.73
N ALA A 44 -16.48 2.59 17.40
CA ALA A 44 -15.72 3.83 17.42
C ALA A 44 -16.46 4.84 18.30
N ASP A 45 -15.90 5.15 19.47
CA ASP A 45 -16.47 6.07 20.46
C ASP A 45 -17.91 5.74 20.88
N GLY A 46 -18.20 4.44 21.08
CA GLY A 46 -19.51 3.95 21.49
C GLY A 46 -20.55 3.91 20.36
N LYS A 47 -20.11 4.08 19.10
CA LYS A 47 -20.94 3.99 17.90
C LYS A 47 -20.47 2.84 17.04
N ALA A 48 -21.42 1.99 16.63
CA ALA A 48 -21.17 0.98 15.62
C ALA A 48 -21.06 1.64 14.24
N VAL A 49 -19.87 1.54 13.63
CA VAL A 49 -19.58 1.99 12.27
C VAL A 49 -19.27 0.77 11.42
N GLU A 50 -19.88 0.71 10.24
CA GLU A 50 -19.60 -0.33 9.25
C GLU A 50 -18.53 0.18 8.27
N LEU A 51 -17.55 -0.65 7.96
CA LEU A 51 -16.48 -0.35 7.00
C LEU A 51 -16.42 -1.41 5.91
N ASP A 52 -16.09 -0.98 4.70
CA ASP A 52 -15.63 -1.82 3.61
C ASP A 52 -14.11 -1.76 3.56
N VAL A 53 -13.46 -2.92 3.74
CA VAL A 53 -12.00 -3.04 3.88
C VAL A 53 -11.42 -3.87 2.75
N PHE A 54 -10.39 -3.33 2.09
CA PHE A 54 -9.67 -3.99 1.01
C PHE A 54 -8.19 -4.00 1.36
N LEU A 55 -7.63 -5.19 1.57
CA LEU A 55 -6.23 -5.38 1.91
C LEU A 55 -5.54 -6.08 0.75
N GLY A 56 -4.47 -5.48 0.23
CA GLY A 56 -3.67 -6.07 -0.85
C GLY A 56 -4.26 -5.87 -2.26
N ILE A 57 -4.69 -4.65 -2.59
CA ILE A 57 -5.01 -4.30 -3.99
C ILE A 57 -3.70 -4.02 -4.75
N PRO A 58 -3.40 -4.74 -5.85
CA PRO A 58 -2.19 -4.47 -6.60
C PRO A 58 -2.35 -3.19 -7.42
N TYR A 59 -1.42 -2.24 -7.25
CA TYR A 59 -1.40 -0.98 -8.01
C TYR A 59 -0.37 -0.98 -9.14
N ALA A 60 0.57 -1.93 -9.13
CA ALA A 60 1.63 -2.06 -10.12
C ALA A 60 1.92 -3.53 -10.46
N ILE A 61 2.41 -3.77 -11.68
CA ILE A 61 2.93 -5.08 -12.07
C ILE A 61 4.08 -5.45 -11.12
N PRO A 62 4.16 -6.72 -10.65
CA PRO A 62 5.23 -7.16 -9.76
C PRO A 62 6.61 -6.81 -10.31
N PRO A 63 7.46 -6.10 -9.55
CA PRO A 63 8.78 -5.62 -10.00
C PRO A 63 9.85 -6.73 -9.92
N ILE A 64 9.54 -7.92 -10.46
CA ILE A 64 10.36 -9.13 -10.39
C ILE A 64 11.14 -9.37 -11.68
N GLY A 65 12.23 -10.14 -11.59
CA GLY A 65 13.02 -10.52 -12.76
C GLY A 65 13.59 -9.29 -13.47
N SER A 66 13.29 -9.14 -14.76
CA SER A 66 13.74 -7.99 -15.57
C SER A 66 13.15 -6.64 -15.14
N ARG A 67 12.11 -6.65 -14.28
CA ARG A 67 11.51 -5.43 -13.70
C ARG A 67 12.17 -5.02 -12.39
N ARG A 68 13.04 -5.85 -11.83
CA ARG A 68 13.82 -5.49 -10.65
C ARG A 68 14.65 -4.24 -10.96
N PHE A 69 14.60 -3.27 -10.06
CA PHE A 69 15.25 -1.94 -10.19
C PHE A 69 14.73 -1.05 -11.33
N ALA A 70 13.74 -1.48 -12.11
CA ALA A 70 13.08 -0.61 -13.09
C ALA A 70 12.01 0.25 -12.41
N PRO A 71 11.63 1.41 -13.00
CA PRO A 71 10.41 2.12 -12.60
C PRO A 71 9.19 1.18 -12.61
N PRO A 72 8.22 1.37 -11.70
CA PRO A 72 7.03 0.53 -11.66
C PRO A 72 6.15 0.74 -12.89
N GLU A 73 5.41 -0.29 -13.26
CA GLU A 73 4.50 -0.29 -14.40
C GLU A 73 3.07 -0.49 -13.94
N ARG A 74 2.13 0.21 -14.59
CA ARG A 74 0.69 0.03 -14.33
C ARG A 74 0.22 -1.35 -14.76
N HIS A 75 -0.78 -1.85 -14.05
CA HIS A 75 -1.58 -2.95 -14.59
C HIS A 75 -2.38 -2.51 -15.81
N THR A 76 -2.42 -3.38 -16.83
CA THR A 76 -3.34 -3.28 -17.97
C THR A 76 -4.75 -3.79 -17.63
N GLY A 77 -5.02 -4.08 -16.35
CA GLY A 77 -6.21 -4.78 -15.87
C GLY A 77 -6.07 -6.29 -15.82
N TRP A 78 -7.09 -6.94 -15.26
CA TRP A 78 -7.16 -8.39 -15.10
C TRP A 78 -8.60 -8.88 -15.26
N SER A 79 -8.75 -10.12 -15.73
CA SER A 79 -10.02 -10.84 -15.73
C SER A 79 -10.35 -11.40 -14.35
N GLY A 80 -11.64 -11.62 -14.07
CA GLY A 80 -12.10 -12.22 -12.81
C GLY A 80 -12.18 -11.22 -11.65
N VAL A 81 -12.03 -11.72 -10.43
CA VAL A 81 -12.09 -10.94 -9.18
C VAL A 81 -10.86 -11.28 -8.35
N LYS A 82 -10.06 -10.28 -7.99
CA LYS A 82 -8.95 -10.45 -7.04
C LYS A 82 -9.48 -10.39 -5.60
N ASN A 83 -9.06 -11.36 -4.79
CA ASN A 83 -9.43 -11.40 -3.38
C ASN A 83 -8.49 -10.49 -2.58
N THR A 84 -9.01 -9.39 -2.04
CA THR A 84 -8.24 -8.37 -1.32
C THR A 84 -8.72 -8.31 0.13
N THR A 85 -8.68 -9.46 0.80
CA THR A 85 -9.20 -9.65 2.17
C THR A 85 -8.10 -9.96 3.17
N LYS A 86 -6.83 -9.91 2.74
CA LYS A 86 -5.65 -10.25 3.56
C LYS A 86 -4.54 -9.22 3.33
N PRO A 87 -3.75 -8.88 4.37
CA PRO A 87 -2.59 -8.02 4.20
C PRO A 87 -1.66 -8.51 3.08
N PRO A 88 -1.14 -7.61 2.22
CA PRO A 88 -0.21 -7.98 1.15
C PRO A 88 1.18 -8.36 1.70
N PRO A 89 2.03 -8.98 0.89
CA PRO A 89 3.44 -9.19 1.24
C PRO A 89 4.16 -7.88 1.58
N THR A 90 5.11 -7.97 2.51
CA THR A 90 6.03 -6.88 2.83
C THR A 90 7.14 -6.83 1.78
N CYS A 91 7.55 -5.62 1.37
CA CYS A 91 8.72 -5.49 0.49
C CYS A 91 9.99 -5.97 1.19
N TRP A 92 10.92 -6.54 0.42
CA TRP A 92 12.23 -6.94 0.93
C TRP A 92 12.92 -5.80 1.68
N GLN A 93 13.36 -6.15 2.89
CA GLN A 93 14.05 -5.27 3.83
C GLN A 93 15.03 -6.09 4.69
N TYR A 94 15.73 -5.45 5.64
CA TYR A 94 16.65 -6.19 6.50
C TYR A 94 15.91 -7.22 7.36
N LEU A 95 16.59 -8.32 7.68
CA LEU A 95 16.06 -9.35 8.57
C LEU A 95 16.18 -8.88 10.02
N PRO A 96 15.13 -9.04 10.85
CA PRO A 96 15.20 -8.68 12.26
C PRO A 96 16.35 -9.43 12.95
N THR A 97 17.03 -8.74 13.86
CA THR A 97 18.10 -9.32 14.68
C THR A 97 17.52 -9.87 15.99
N ASP A 98 18.38 -10.49 16.81
CA ASP A 98 18.00 -10.98 18.13
C ASP A 98 17.39 -9.86 19.01
N PHE A 99 17.76 -8.60 18.80
CA PHE A 99 17.17 -7.49 19.54
C PHE A 99 15.68 -7.32 19.22
N GLU A 100 15.32 -7.17 17.95
CA GLU A 100 13.92 -7.03 17.54
C GLU A 100 13.11 -8.29 17.88
N LEU A 101 13.72 -9.46 17.74
CA LEU A 101 13.06 -10.73 18.04
C LEU A 101 12.81 -10.93 19.53
N ASN A 102 13.57 -10.31 20.44
CA ASN A 102 13.41 -10.48 21.89
C ASN A 102 12.82 -9.27 22.62
N ASN A 103 12.68 -8.12 21.96
CA ASN A 103 12.10 -6.90 22.54
C ASN A 103 10.75 -6.58 21.90
N ALA A 104 9.65 -6.63 22.65
CA ALA A 104 8.31 -6.37 22.12
C ALA A 104 8.14 -4.96 21.52
N ALA A 105 8.80 -3.95 22.08
CA ALA A 105 8.73 -2.58 21.58
C ALA A 105 9.50 -2.40 20.26
N ALA A 106 10.56 -3.19 20.04
CA ALA A 106 11.25 -3.22 18.75
C ALA A 106 10.49 -4.11 17.74
N ARG A 107 9.93 -5.23 18.19
CA ARG A 107 9.21 -6.20 17.36
C ARG A 107 8.01 -5.60 16.63
N MET A 108 7.32 -4.62 17.23
CA MET A 108 6.17 -3.97 16.57
C MET A 108 6.53 -3.31 15.23
N TRP A 109 7.80 -3.02 14.98
CA TRP A 109 8.31 -2.42 13.74
C TRP A 109 8.84 -3.45 12.74
N THR A 110 8.86 -4.73 13.10
CA THR A 110 9.27 -5.81 12.21
C THR A 110 8.13 -6.22 11.29
N ASN A 111 8.46 -6.72 10.09
CA ASN A 111 7.45 -7.15 9.13
C ASN A 111 6.54 -8.24 9.72
N ASN A 112 5.23 -8.00 9.69
CA ASN A 112 4.21 -8.95 10.15
C ASN A 112 3.61 -9.81 9.01
N THR A 113 4.13 -9.68 7.80
CA THR A 113 3.80 -10.53 6.64
C THR A 113 5.07 -11.04 5.96
N GLN A 114 4.95 -12.05 5.10
CA GLN A 114 6.07 -12.59 4.35
C GLN A 114 6.71 -11.52 3.46
N MET A 115 8.04 -11.49 3.41
CA MET A 115 8.77 -10.63 2.47
C MET A 115 8.74 -11.18 1.05
N SER A 116 8.52 -10.30 0.08
CA SER A 116 8.50 -10.62 -1.35
C SER A 116 8.92 -9.39 -2.20
N GLU A 117 9.40 -9.62 -3.41
CA GLU A 117 9.52 -8.56 -4.43
C GLU A 117 8.17 -8.22 -5.06
N ASP A 118 7.26 -9.21 -5.13
CA ASP A 118 5.85 -8.97 -5.43
C ASP A 118 5.19 -8.36 -4.18
N CYS A 119 5.41 -7.06 -3.99
CA CYS A 119 4.97 -6.31 -2.81
C CYS A 119 4.24 -5.01 -3.14
N LEU A 120 4.07 -4.63 -4.42
CA LEU A 120 3.47 -3.33 -4.81
C LEU A 120 1.93 -3.34 -4.72
N TYR A 121 1.45 -3.34 -3.49
CA TYR A 121 0.04 -3.35 -3.13
C TYR A 121 -0.33 -2.15 -2.24
N LEU A 122 -1.61 -1.82 -2.21
CA LEU A 122 -2.19 -0.86 -1.28
C LEU A 122 -3.42 -1.43 -0.56
N ASN A 123 -3.79 -0.79 0.53
CA ASN A 123 -4.92 -1.13 1.37
C ASN A 123 -5.88 0.05 1.43
N VAL A 124 -7.19 -0.20 1.53
CA VAL A 124 -8.24 0.82 1.61
C VAL A 124 -9.20 0.45 2.75
N TRP A 125 -9.43 1.39 3.65
CA TRP A 125 -10.49 1.35 4.65
C TRP A 125 -11.47 2.47 4.33
N ALA A 126 -12.71 2.11 3.97
CA ALA A 126 -13.73 3.08 3.62
C ALA A 126 -14.96 2.86 4.52
N PRO A 127 -15.56 3.92 5.08
CA PRO A 127 -16.89 3.83 5.67
C PRO A 127 -17.87 3.19 4.69
N ALA A 128 -18.54 2.11 5.12
CA ALA A 128 -19.46 1.37 4.27
C ALA A 128 -20.66 2.26 3.96
N GLN A 129 -20.71 2.77 2.73
CA GLN A 129 -21.80 3.61 2.29
C GLN A 129 -23.03 2.74 1.98
N LYS A 130 -24.11 2.90 2.74
CA LYS A 130 -25.45 2.86 2.12
C LYS A 130 -25.51 4.14 1.31
N SER A 131 -25.64 4.05 -0.02
CA SER A 131 -25.61 5.16 -0.99
C SER A 131 -25.78 6.54 -0.33
N PRO A 132 -24.82 7.48 -0.49
CA PRO A 132 -24.88 8.74 0.22
C PRO A 132 -26.23 9.39 -0.07
N VAL A 133 -26.93 9.82 0.98
CA VAL A 133 -28.26 10.44 0.89
C VAL A 133 -28.23 11.70 -0.01
N ASP A 134 -27.02 12.21 -0.32
CA ASP A 134 -26.75 13.40 -1.13
C ASP A 134 -25.71 13.21 -2.27
N GLY A 135 -25.14 12.01 -2.48
CA GLY A 135 -24.08 11.83 -3.49
C GLY A 135 -22.67 12.31 -3.12
N SER A 136 -22.41 12.76 -1.87
CA SER A 136 -21.13 13.36 -1.49
C SER A 136 -19.98 12.34 -1.34
N LEU A 137 -18.80 12.71 -1.86
CA LEU A 137 -17.56 11.92 -1.79
C LEU A 137 -16.73 12.29 -0.56
N LEU A 138 -16.13 11.30 0.11
CA LEU A 138 -15.37 11.49 1.35
C LEU A 138 -13.93 12.00 1.10
N PRO A 139 -13.35 12.80 2.02
CA PRO A 139 -11.91 13.07 2.01
C PRO A 139 -11.09 11.77 2.11
N VAL A 140 -9.88 11.80 1.53
CA VAL A 140 -9.00 10.64 1.44
C VAL A 140 -7.68 10.95 2.13
N MET A 141 -7.26 10.11 3.07
CA MET A 141 -5.97 10.18 3.74
C MET A 141 -5.08 9.03 3.28
N VAL A 142 -3.90 9.33 2.74
CA VAL A 142 -2.99 8.32 2.18
C VAL A 142 -1.70 8.26 3.02
N TRP A 143 -1.50 7.12 3.69
CA TRP A 143 -0.38 6.83 4.57
C TRP A 143 0.84 6.33 3.80
N ILE A 144 1.99 6.94 4.08
CA ILE A 144 3.31 6.46 3.66
C ILE A 144 4.13 6.16 4.91
N TYR A 145 4.50 4.89 5.10
CA TYR A 145 5.25 4.46 6.28
C TYR A 145 6.71 4.90 6.25
N GLY A 146 7.29 5.04 7.44
CA GLY A 146 8.70 5.29 7.69
C GLY A 146 9.55 4.01 7.81
N GLY A 147 10.83 4.19 8.13
CA GLY A 147 11.81 3.09 8.21
C GLY A 147 13.11 3.39 7.47
N GLY A 148 13.50 4.67 7.36
CA GLY A 148 14.78 5.09 6.79
C GLY A 148 15.01 4.67 5.33
N TYR A 149 13.94 4.40 4.58
CA TYR A 149 13.98 3.78 3.25
C TYR A 149 14.60 2.37 3.21
N THR A 150 14.83 1.72 4.35
CA THR A 150 15.44 0.38 4.45
C THR A 150 14.49 -0.64 5.07
N THR A 151 13.50 -0.21 5.86
CA THR A 151 12.44 -1.03 6.46
C THR A 151 11.08 -0.35 6.42
N GLY A 152 10.08 -1.06 6.95
CA GLY A 152 8.72 -0.60 7.10
C GLY A 152 7.76 -1.41 6.25
N THR A 153 6.49 -1.40 6.63
CA THR A 153 5.41 -2.02 5.86
C THR A 153 4.10 -1.34 6.23
N SER A 154 3.22 -1.18 5.25
CA SER A 154 1.87 -0.64 5.43
C SER A 154 0.94 -1.57 6.22
N THR A 155 1.40 -2.79 6.51
CA THR A 155 0.63 -3.86 7.15
C THR A 155 0.79 -3.92 8.66
N LEU A 156 1.68 -3.12 9.27
CA LEU A 156 1.86 -3.11 10.74
C LEU A 156 0.55 -2.72 11.43
N ASP A 157 0.26 -3.35 12.57
CA ASP A 157 -0.99 -3.15 13.32
C ASP A 157 -1.17 -1.68 13.76
N VAL A 158 -0.06 -0.99 14.05
CA VAL A 158 -0.03 0.44 14.38
C VAL A 158 -0.52 1.35 13.24
N TYR A 159 -0.60 0.82 12.02
CA TYR A 159 -1.06 1.53 10.82
C TYR A 159 -2.43 1.02 10.31
N ASP A 160 -3.16 0.23 11.10
CA ASP A 160 -4.53 -0.17 10.75
C ASP A 160 -5.43 1.08 10.64
N GLY A 161 -5.90 1.35 9.42
CA GLY A 161 -6.75 2.51 9.11
C GLY A 161 -8.17 2.44 9.68
N THR A 162 -8.58 1.32 10.29
CA THR A 162 -9.94 1.06 10.77
C THR A 162 -10.46 2.18 11.69
N ILE A 163 -9.73 2.52 12.75
CA ILE A 163 -10.22 3.49 13.75
C ILE A 163 -10.24 4.91 13.18
N LEU A 164 -9.23 5.27 12.39
CA LEU A 164 -9.17 6.59 11.77
C LEU A 164 -10.32 6.79 10.76
N ALA A 165 -10.57 5.78 9.92
CA ALA A 165 -11.68 5.80 8.97
C ALA A 165 -13.04 5.90 9.67
N ALA A 166 -13.24 5.11 10.75
CA ALA A 166 -14.51 5.07 11.48
C ALA A 166 -14.78 6.35 12.30
N THR A 167 -13.79 6.88 13.01
CA THR A 167 -13.98 8.04 13.90
C THR A 167 -14.05 9.37 13.13
N GLN A 168 -13.29 9.51 12.05
CA GLN A 168 -13.19 10.76 11.29
C GLN A 168 -14.06 10.79 10.03
N ASN A 169 -14.72 9.67 9.70
CA ASN A 169 -15.54 9.53 8.48
C ASN A 169 -14.76 9.91 7.21
N VAL A 170 -13.57 9.33 7.05
CA VAL A 170 -12.67 9.53 5.90
C VAL A 170 -12.28 8.18 5.31
N ILE A 171 -11.85 8.17 4.04
CA ILE A 171 -11.20 6.99 3.49
C ILE A 171 -9.73 7.02 3.85
N VAL A 172 -9.23 5.92 4.39
CA VAL A 172 -7.80 5.72 4.67
C VAL A 172 -7.23 4.77 3.64
N VAL A 173 -6.09 5.15 3.05
CA VAL A 173 -5.31 4.32 2.14
C VAL A 173 -3.91 4.17 2.70
N SER A 174 -3.30 2.98 2.61
CA SER A 174 -1.87 2.79 2.87
C SER A 174 -1.24 2.01 1.72
N MET A 175 0.05 2.26 1.44
CA MET A 175 0.75 1.65 0.30
C MET A 175 2.06 1.01 0.71
N GLN A 176 2.42 -0.08 0.04
CA GLN A 176 3.79 -0.59 -0.03
C GLN A 176 4.59 0.19 -1.07
N TYR A 177 5.89 0.38 -0.82
CA TYR A 177 6.85 0.86 -1.80
C TYR A 177 8.19 0.15 -1.62
N ARG A 178 8.97 -0.02 -2.70
CA ARG A 178 10.25 -0.74 -2.61
C ARG A 178 11.24 0.02 -1.71
N LEU A 179 12.01 -0.76 -0.96
CA LEU A 179 12.99 -0.29 0.02
C LEU A 179 14.41 -0.71 -0.36
N GLY A 180 15.40 -0.16 0.32
CA GLY A 180 16.81 -0.48 0.16
C GLY A 180 17.27 -0.43 -1.30
N ALA A 181 18.11 -1.38 -1.70
CA ALA A 181 18.56 -1.49 -3.09
C ALA A 181 17.41 -1.75 -4.08
N PHE A 182 16.32 -2.42 -3.67
CA PHE A 182 15.19 -2.67 -4.57
C PHE A 182 14.48 -1.38 -5.00
N GLY A 183 14.43 -0.39 -4.11
CA GLY A 183 13.77 0.90 -4.35
C GLY A 183 14.70 2.06 -4.71
N PHE A 184 15.98 1.98 -4.37
CA PHE A 184 16.87 3.16 -4.42
C PHE A 184 18.25 2.86 -5.00
N LEU A 185 18.47 1.69 -5.59
CA LEU A 185 19.73 1.39 -6.28
C LEU A 185 19.93 2.32 -7.48
N ARG A 186 21.11 2.95 -7.50
CA ARG A 186 21.57 3.80 -8.60
C ARG A 186 22.88 3.25 -9.16
N LEU A 187 22.91 2.95 -10.46
CA LEU A 187 24.09 2.44 -11.16
C LEU A 187 24.49 3.25 -12.40
N ASP A 188 23.60 4.09 -12.95
CA ASP A 188 23.94 4.92 -14.10
C ASP A 188 24.48 6.28 -13.65
N PRO A 189 25.77 6.61 -13.84
CA PRO A 189 26.33 7.89 -13.42
C PRO A 189 25.83 9.09 -14.25
N THR A 190 25.24 8.87 -15.44
CA THR A 190 25.02 9.88 -16.48
C THR A 190 23.62 10.51 -16.54
N VAL A 191 22.65 10.04 -15.72
CA VAL A 191 21.24 10.48 -15.81
C VAL A 191 21.00 11.96 -15.47
N GLY A 192 21.95 12.64 -14.81
CA GLY A 192 21.88 14.08 -14.57
C GLY A 192 21.61 14.93 -15.84
N GLU A 193 21.94 14.39 -17.01
CA GLU A 193 21.78 15.08 -18.31
C GLU A 193 20.54 14.62 -19.12
N ARG A 194 19.81 13.57 -18.70
CA ARG A 194 18.78 12.89 -19.53
C ARG A 194 17.38 12.79 -18.89
N THR A 195 16.97 13.80 -18.14
CA THR A 195 15.68 13.81 -17.41
C THR A 195 14.44 13.95 -18.30
N SER A 196 14.59 14.32 -19.58
CA SER A 196 13.47 14.55 -20.51
C SER A 196 12.83 13.26 -21.07
N SER A 197 13.49 12.10 -20.99
CA SER A 197 12.99 10.83 -21.57
C SER A 197 12.37 9.85 -20.56
N MET A 198 12.32 10.17 -19.26
CA MET A 198 11.80 9.25 -18.22
C MET A 198 10.26 9.08 -18.20
N ARG A 199 9.52 9.76 -19.08
CA ARG A 199 8.05 9.61 -19.18
C ARG A 199 7.60 8.34 -19.90
N SER A 200 8.49 7.68 -20.62
CA SER A 200 8.20 6.41 -21.28
C SER A 200 8.94 5.27 -20.58
N GLY A 201 8.19 4.39 -19.92
CA GLY A 201 8.73 3.19 -19.29
C GLY A 201 9.61 2.35 -20.22
N LEU A 202 10.48 1.50 -19.64
CA LEU A 202 11.36 0.49 -20.25
C LEU A 202 11.52 0.57 -21.79
N GLN A 203 11.99 1.69 -22.33
CA GLN A 203 12.31 1.73 -23.76
C GLN A 203 13.67 1.08 -24.00
N ASN A 204 14.61 1.19 -23.04
CA ASN A 204 15.99 0.72 -23.21
C ASN A 204 16.54 0.11 -21.91
N ALA A 205 17.47 -0.85 -21.99
CA ALA A 205 18.20 -1.40 -20.84
C ALA A 205 18.94 -0.34 -19.99
N HIS A 206 19.15 0.86 -20.55
CA HIS A 206 19.70 2.04 -19.89
C HIS A 206 18.74 2.72 -18.89
N SER A 207 17.50 2.26 -18.71
CA SER A 207 16.53 2.86 -17.77
C SER A 207 16.33 2.08 -16.46
N ILE A 208 17.25 1.17 -16.13
CA ILE A 208 17.19 0.30 -14.94
C ILE A 208 18.15 0.82 -13.87
N ALA A 209 17.77 0.76 -12.60
CA ALA A 209 18.59 1.20 -11.47
C ALA A 209 19.05 2.66 -11.60
N LEU A 210 18.13 3.57 -11.91
CA LEU A 210 18.40 5.01 -11.97
C LEU A 210 18.34 5.70 -10.59
N GLY A 211 17.98 4.95 -9.54
CA GLY A 211 17.56 5.45 -8.24
C GLY A 211 16.08 5.84 -8.19
N ASN A 212 15.57 6.04 -6.98
CA ASN A 212 14.22 6.54 -6.70
C ASN A 212 13.05 5.68 -7.21
N GLN A 213 13.26 4.41 -7.55
CA GLN A 213 12.18 3.46 -7.90
C GLN A 213 11.09 3.40 -6.82
N GLY A 214 11.47 3.42 -5.54
CA GLY A 214 10.55 3.46 -4.41
C GLY A 214 9.71 4.75 -4.35
N LEU A 215 10.22 5.89 -4.83
CA LEU A 215 9.42 7.11 -4.97
C LEU A 215 8.48 7.02 -6.18
N PHE A 216 8.93 6.41 -7.28
CA PHE A 216 8.04 6.15 -8.41
C PHE A 216 6.92 5.16 -8.06
N ASP A 217 7.19 4.19 -7.17
CA ASP A 217 6.17 3.30 -6.61
C ASP A 217 5.09 4.10 -5.90
N GLN A 218 5.49 5.04 -5.04
CA GLN A 218 4.55 5.93 -4.35
C GLN A 218 3.77 6.81 -5.33
N ILE A 219 4.42 7.40 -6.34
CA ILE A 219 3.73 8.18 -7.38
C ILE A 219 2.68 7.34 -8.10
N LEU A 220 3.01 6.10 -8.47
CA LEU A 220 2.09 5.20 -9.15
C LEU A 220 0.92 4.78 -8.26
N ALA A 221 1.17 4.58 -6.96
CA ALA A 221 0.11 4.34 -5.99
C ALA A 221 -0.81 5.57 -5.82
N LEU A 222 -0.27 6.79 -5.79
CA LEU A 222 -1.08 8.01 -5.74
C LEU A 222 -1.92 8.21 -6.98
N GLU A 223 -1.34 7.90 -8.13
CA GLU A 223 -2.06 7.90 -9.40
C GLU A 223 -3.18 6.85 -9.39
N TRP A 224 -2.92 5.64 -8.87
CA TRP A 224 -3.96 4.65 -8.67
C TRP A 224 -5.08 5.18 -7.76
N VAL A 225 -4.74 5.82 -6.63
CA VAL A 225 -5.73 6.40 -5.71
C VAL A 225 -6.56 7.45 -6.43
N HIS A 226 -5.91 8.39 -7.11
CA HIS A 226 -6.59 9.43 -7.87
C HIS A 226 -7.57 8.86 -8.92
N ASP A 227 -7.17 7.80 -9.62
CA ASP A 227 -7.96 7.18 -10.69
C ASP A 227 -9.09 6.26 -10.17
N ASN A 228 -9.01 5.75 -8.93
CA ASN A 228 -9.90 4.69 -8.44
C ASN A 228 -10.64 4.98 -7.14
N ILE A 229 -10.30 6.03 -6.38
CA ILE A 229 -10.84 6.19 -5.02
C ILE A 229 -12.33 6.53 -5.00
N GLN A 230 -12.87 7.10 -6.09
CA GLN A 230 -14.30 7.37 -6.23
C GLN A 230 -15.15 6.10 -6.16
N GLN A 231 -14.62 4.97 -6.65
CA GLN A 231 -15.30 3.68 -6.61
C GLN A 231 -15.47 3.20 -5.15
N PHE A 232 -14.58 3.65 -4.26
CA PHE A 232 -14.62 3.39 -2.82
C PHE A 232 -15.39 4.48 -2.05
N GLY A 233 -15.94 5.48 -2.73
CA GLY A 233 -16.70 6.59 -2.12
C GLY A 233 -15.85 7.82 -1.75
N GLY A 234 -14.60 7.90 -2.24
CA GLY A 234 -13.67 8.98 -1.92
C GLY A 234 -13.56 10.04 -3.01
N SER A 235 -13.20 11.27 -2.64
CA SER A 235 -12.95 12.36 -3.56
C SER A 235 -11.49 12.36 -4.00
N SER A 236 -11.26 12.22 -5.31
CA SER A 236 -9.91 12.37 -5.88
C SER A 236 -9.37 13.80 -5.80
N GLN A 237 -10.22 14.78 -5.45
CA GLN A 237 -9.84 16.18 -5.29
C GLN A 237 -9.47 16.56 -3.84
N GLU A 238 -9.80 15.69 -2.87
CA GLU A 238 -9.59 15.93 -1.43
C GLU A 238 -8.63 14.89 -0.82
N ILE A 239 -7.54 14.59 -1.54
CA ILE A 239 -6.48 13.68 -1.08
C ILE A 239 -5.48 14.43 -0.19
N THR A 240 -5.23 13.90 1.01
CA THR A 240 -4.21 14.35 1.96
C THR A 240 -3.16 13.26 2.13
N LEU A 241 -1.90 13.57 1.85
CA LEU A 241 -0.80 12.65 2.17
C LEU A 241 -0.34 12.85 3.59
N PHE A 242 -0.02 11.76 4.28
CA PHE A 242 0.58 11.82 5.60
C PHE A 242 1.56 10.68 5.80
N GLY A 243 2.62 10.95 6.56
CA GLY A 243 3.69 9.99 6.77
C GLY A 243 4.57 10.37 7.93
N GLU A 244 5.30 9.39 8.45
CA GLU A 244 6.25 9.55 9.56
C GLU A 244 7.67 9.15 9.13
N SER A 245 8.69 9.84 9.68
CA SER A 245 10.10 9.56 9.38
C SER A 245 10.37 9.59 7.86
N SER A 246 10.92 8.53 7.25
CA SER A 246 11.15 8.48 5.81
C SER A 246 9.86 8.53 4.98
N GLY A 247 8.72 8.18 5.57
CA GLY A 247 7.40 8.43 5.01
C GLY A 247 7.06 9.92 4.98
N SER A 248 7.39 10.67 6.03
CA SER A 248 7.27 12.14 6.05
C SER A 248 8.23 12.81 5.05
N VAL A 249 9.46 12.29 4.92
CA VAL A 249 10.38 12.73 3.86
C VAL A 249 9.76 12.46 2.49
N SER A 250 9.20 11.27 2.26
CA SER A 250 8.50 10.93 1.02
C SER A 250 7.37 11.92 0.73
N VAL A 251 6.51 12.22 1.71
CA VAL A 251 5.45 13.25 1.58
C VAL A 251 6.04 14.60 1.16
N SER A 252 7.15 15.03 1.77
CA SER A 252 7.81 16.28 1.40
C SER A 252 8.41 16.27 -0.01
N ILE A 253 9.00 15.16 -0.45
CA ILE A 253 9.51 14.99 -1.82
C ILE A 253 8.36 15.05 -2.83
N LEU A 254 7.27 14.34 -2.55
CA LEU A 254 6.09 14.30 -3.42
C LEU A 254 5.40 15.67 -3.50
N TRP A 255 5.39 16.45 -2.41
CA TRP A 255 4.89 17.84 -2.43
C TRP A 255 5.69 18.75 -3.36
N LEU A 256 7.00 18.53 -3.43
CA LEU A 256 7.91 19.32 -4.27
C LEU A 256 8.00 18.80 -5.72
N SER A 257 7.68 17.52 -5.94
CA SER A 257 7.85 16.88 -7.24
C SER A 257 6.73 17.24 -8.22
N PRO A 258 7.05 17.81 -9.40
CA PRO A 258 6.04 18.09 -10.43
C PRO A 258 5.39 16.83 -11.00
N LEU A 259 5.96 15.65 -10.74
CA LEU A 259 5.37 14.37 -11.13
C LEU A 259 4.19 13.97 -10.22
N ALA A 260 4.14 14.46 -8.98
CA ALA A 260 3.20 14.00 -7.97
C ALA A 260 2.14 15.04 -7.58
N GLN A 261 2.45 16.34 -7.66
CA GLN A 261 1.60 17.45 -7.20
C GLN A 261 0.15 17.41 -7.69
N ARG A 262 -0.10 16.85 -8.88
CA ARG A 262 -1.46 16.77 -9.45
C ARG A 262 -2.38 15.76 -8.76
N TYR A 263 -1.85 14.83 -7.96
CA TYR A 263 -2.62 13.73 -7.40
C TYR A 263 -3.13 13.99 -5.97
N PHE A 264 -2.76 15.12 -5.34
CA PHE A 264 -3.16 15.38 -3.97
C PHE A 264 -3.17 16.86 -3.61
N LYS A 265 -3.86 17.19 -2.52
CA LYS A 265 -4.18 18.57 -2.14
C LYS A 265 -3.44 19.06 -0.90
N ARG A 266 -3.23 18.18 0.08
CA ARG A 266 -2.68 18.53 1.41
C ARG A 266 -1.63 17.53 1.87
N ALA A 267 -0.78 17.95 2.80
CA ALA A 267 0.29 17.13 3.35
C ALA A 267 0.39 17.29 4.88
N ILE A 268 0.67 16.19 5.57
CA ILE A 268 1.01 16.14 7.00
C ILE A 268 2.36 15.44 7.14
N LEU A 269 3.30 16.10 7.82
CA LEU A 269 4.69 15.67 7.93
C LEU A 269 5.04 15.40 9.40
N GLN A 270 5.22 14.12 9.76
CA GLN A 270 5.57 13.72 11.12
C GLN A 270 7.07 13.36 11.19
N SER A 271 7.88 14.20 11.85
CA SER A 271 9.28 13.90 12.18
C SER A 271 10.19 13.56 10.98
N GLY A 272 9.96 14.16 9.81
CA GLY A 272 10.86 14.04 8.66
C GLY A 272 10.62 15.09 7.57
N SER A 273 11.66 15.52 6.87
CA SER A 273 11.57 16.43 5.72
C SER A 273 12.76 16.25 4.77
N VAL A 274 12.66 16.74 3.54
CA VAL A 274 13.78 16.79 2.57
C VAL A 274 15.04 17.47 3.08
N LEU A 275 14.94 18.30 4.13
CA LEU A 275 16.07 19.01 4.72
C LEU A 275 16.82 18.19 5.77
N ALA A 276 16.29 17.03 6.17
CA ALA A 276 16.98 16.15 7.11
C ALA A 276 18.23 15.56 6.45
N ARG A 277 19.35 15.50 7.18
CA ARG A 277 20.65 15.05 6.66
C ARG A 277 20.65 13.63 6.10
N TRP A 278 19.73 12.79 6.54
CA TRP A 278 19.58 11.39 6.11
C TRP A 278 18.55 11.21 4.99
N ALA A 279 17.83 12.27 4.60
CA ALA A 279 16.71 12.19 3.66
C ALA A 279 17.13 11.92 2.21
N LEU A 280 18.25 12.52 1.78
CA LEU A 280 18.71 12.52 0.40
C LEU A 280 20.20 12.17 0.35
N ASN A 281 20.62 11.56 -0.75
CA ASN A 281 22.04 11.40 -1.09
C ASN A 281 22.31 12.17 -2.39
N THR A 282 23.54 12.60 -2.60
CA THR A 282 23.96 13.10 -3.90
C THR A 282 23.92 11.97 -4.95
N LEU A 283 23.87 12.35 -6.23
CA LEU A 283 23.89 11.37 -7.33
C LEU A 283 25.17 10.52 -7.33
N GLU A 284 26.29 11.13 -6.93
CA GLU A 284 27.60 10.49 -6.81
C GLU A 284 27.63 9.47 -5.67
N GLU A 285 27.22 9.87 -4.46
CA GLU A 285 27.15 8.96 -3.31
C GLU A 285 26.24 7.77 -3.57
N ALA A 286 25.08 8.01 -4.20
CA ALA A 286 24.15 6.95 -4.55
C ALA A 286 24.73 5.97 -5.59
N HIS A 287 25.43 6.48 -6.61
CA HIS A 287 26.13 5.66 -7.60
C HIS A 287 27.27 4.85 -6.96
N GLN A 288 28.07 5.48 -6.11
CA GLN A 288 29.17 4.82 -5.41
C GLN A 288 28.68 3.66 -4.53
N ARG A 289 27.66 3.90 -3.70
CA ARG A 289 27.05 2.85 -2.86
C ARG A 289 26.40 1.75 -3.70
N GLY A 290 25.75 2.11 -4.81
CA GLY A 290 25.17 1.12 -5.72
C GLY A 290 26.23 0.23 -6.37
N SER A 291 27.37 0.83 -6.72
CA SER A 291 28.53 0.12 -7.27
C SER A 291 29.14 -0.85 -6.25
N GLU A 292 29.31 -0.42 -5.00
CA GLU A 292 29.79 -1.27 -3.91
C GLU A 292 28.86 -2.46 -3.65
N VAL A 293 27.55 -2.24 -3.63
CA VAL A 293 26.56 -3.32 -3.51
C VAL A 293 26.71 -4.30 -4.67
N SER A 294 26.86 -3.82 -5.90
CA SER A 294 27.02 -4.67 -7.08
C SER A 294 28.31 -5.49 -7.03
N GLN A 295 29.43 -4.87 -6.67
CA GLN A 295 30.72 -5.54 -6.51
C GLN A 295 30.69 -6.59 -5.38
N SER A 296 30.02 -6.30 -4.26
CA SER A 296 29.85 -7.26 -3.16
C SER A 296 29.10 -8.54 -3.55
N LYS A 297 28.36 -8.50 -4.68
CA LYS A 297 27.65 -9.64 -5.26
C LYS A 297 28.40 -10.27 -6.43
N GLY A 298 29.64 -9.86 -6.69
CA GLY A 298 30.47 -10.38 -7.77
C GLY A 298 30.11 -9.83 -9.16
N CYS A 299 29.33 -8.75 -9.24
CA CYS A 299 28.98 -8.13 -10.51
C CYS A 299 30.04 -7.12 -10.96
N VAL A 300 30.24 -7.00 -12.27
CA VAL A 300 31.10 -5.97 -12.87
C VAL A 300 30.33 -4.66 -12.98
N VAL A 301 30.88 -3.58 -12.45
CA VAL A 301 30.40 -2.22 -12.63
C VAL A 301 31.28 -1.54 -13.67
N ARG A 302 30.69 -1.02 -14.75
CA ARG A 302 31.41 -0.25 -15.77
C ARG A 302 31.20 1.23 -15.46
N ASN A 303 32.29 1.93 -15.17
CA ASN A 303 32.30 3.38 -15.02
C ASN A 303 32.15 4.08 -16.38
#